data_AF-A0A0L7L483-F1
#
_entry.id   AF-A0A0L7L483-F1
#
_cell.length_a   1.000
_cell.length_b   1.000
_cell.length_c   1.000
_cell.angle_alpha   90.00
_cell.angle_beta   90.00
_cell.angle_gamma   90.00
#
_symmetry.space_group_name_H-M   'P 1'
#
loop_
_entity.id
_entity.type
_entity.pdbx_description
1 polymer ?
#
loop_
_entity_poly.entity_id
_entity_poly.type
_entity_poly.pdbx_seq_one_letter_code
_entity_poly.pdbx_strand_id
1 'polypeptide(L)'
;MSEDKRKFRHVALEQLKLMLDFMEQHPDFASGTLRTLEARHQSKQLWGELAKILNNHRGAKKNHDGWSKVDTNCLKAVYAGAI
;
A
#
# COMPACT_ATOMS: atom_id res chain seq x y z
N MET A 1 -11.75 15.21 -16.59
CA MET A 1 -10.99 13.96 -16.38
C MET A 1 -10.27 14.04 -15.04
N SER A 2 -10.96 13.78 -13.92
CA SER A 2 -10.33 13.79 -12.59
C SER A 2 -11.11 12.87 -11.64
N GLU A 3 -10.90 11.56 -11.72
CA GLU A 3 -11.58 10.58 -10.86
C GLU A 3 -10.64 9.73 -9.99
N ASP A 4 -9.39 10.16 -9.81
CA ASP A 4 -8.42 9.44 -8.97
C ASP A 4 -8.60 9.73 -7.46
N LYS A 5 -9.50 10.64 -7.09
CA LYS A 5 -9.72 11.09 -5.69
C LYS A 5 -10.72 10.23 -4.90
N ARG A 6 -11.35 9.22 -5.51
CA ARG A 6 -12.46 8.46 -4.88
C ARG A 6 -12.09 7.13 -4.21
N LYS A 7 -10.91 6.54 -4.48
CA LYS A 7 -10.62 5.16 -4.03
C LYS A 7 -10.06 5.02 -2.61
N PHE A 8 -9.67 6.11 -1.95
CA PHE A 8 -9.19 6.10 -0.56
C PHE A 8 -10.30 6.07 0.48
N ARG A 9 -11.53 6.50 0.12
CA ARG A 9 -12.62 6.72 1.09
C ARG A 9 -13.08 5.48 1.85
N HIS A 10 -12.64 4.28 1.47
CA HIS A 10 -13.01 3.03 2.13
C HIS A 10 -11.88 2.37 2.92
N VAL A 11 -10.63 2.86 2.81
CA VAL A 11 -9.53 2.32 3.60
C VAL A 11 -9.58 2.95 4.99
N ALA A 12 -9.72 2.12 6.04
CA ALA A 12 -9.75 2.62 7.40
C ALA A 12 -8.38 3.23 7.76
N LEU A 13 -8.37 4.30 8.57
CA LEU A 13 -7.11 4.90 9.05
C LEU A 13 -6.20 3.88 9.74
N GLU A 14 -6.77 2.91 10.44
CA GLU A 14 -6.03 1.82 11.08
C GLU A 14 -5.33 0.92 10.06
N GLN A 15 -6.00 0.59 8.95
CA GLN A 15 -5.39 -0.15 7.85
C GLN A 15 -4.27 0.66 7.20
N LEU A 16 -4.42 1.98 7.09
CA LEU A 16 -3.36 2.83 6.58
C LEU A 16 -2.14 2.88 7.51
N LYS A 17 -2.37 3.00 8.83
CA LYS A 17 -1.29 2.98 9.83
C LYS A 17 -0.52 1.66 9.79
N LEU A 18 -1.22 0.52 9.74
CA LEU A 18 -0.59 -0.80 9.62
C LEU A 18 0.21 -0.94 8.32
N MET A 19 -0.30 -0.36 7.23
CA MET A 19 0.41 -0.34 5.95
C MET A 19 1.71 0.47 6.03
N LEU A 20 1.66 1.66 6.65
CA LEU A 20 2.83 2.52 6.84
C LEU A 20 3.85 1.91 7.78
N ASP A 21 3.42 1.33 8.91
CA ASP A 21 4.28 0.64 9.87
C ASP A 21 5.03 -0.54 9.21
N PHE A 22 4.33 -1.33 8.40
CA PHE A 22 4.95 -2.41 7.64
C PHE A 22 5.97 -1.91 6.61
N MET A 23 5.69 -0.77 5.96
CA MET A 23 6.61 -0.16 4.99
C MET A 23 7.84 0.45 5.65
N GLU A 24 7.69 1.02 6.85
CA GLU A 24 8.80 1.57 7.63
C GLU A 24 9.78 0.45 8.04
N GLN A 25 9.26 -0.73 8.36
CA GLN A 25 10.06 -1.93 8.63
C GLN A 25 10.72 -2.52 7.37
N HIS A 26 10.21 -2.20 6.18
CA HIS A 26 10.70 -2.71 4.90
C HIS A 26 11.00 -1.56 3.90
N PRO A 27 12.08 -0.78 4.10
CA PRO A 27 12.39 0.39 3.29
C PRO A 27 12.61 0.07 1.80
N ASP A 28 13.23 -1.07 1.46
CA ASP A 28 13.38 -1.53 0.06
C ASP A 28 12.04 -1.77 -0.64
N PHE A 29 11.05 -2.24 0.13
CA PHE A 29 9.69 -2.45 -0.36
C PHE A 29 8.95 -1.12 -0.52
N ALA A 30 9.10 -0.21 0.46
CA ALA A 30 8.49 1.13 0.46
C ALA A 30 9.04 2.04 -0.65
N SER A 31 10.31 1.87 -1.00
CA SER A 31 10.98 2.72 -1.98
C SER A 31 10.44 2.55 -3.41
N GLY A 32 9.77 1.43 -3.71
CA GLY A 32 9.17 1.17 -5.03
C GLY A 32 10.18 1.05 -6.18
N THR A 33 11.47 1.27 -5.93
CA THR A 33 12.59 1.13 -6.89
C THR A 33 13.09 -0.31 -6.99
N LEU A 34 12.18 -1.26 -7.12
CA LEU A 34 12.50 -2.69 -7.26
C LEU A 34 12.88 -2.96 -8.72
N ARG A 35 14.15 -2.70 -9.04
CA ARG A 35 14.68 -2.79 -10.41
C ARG A 35 14.98 -4.23 -10.84
N THR A 36 15.17 -5.15 -9.91
CA THR A 36 15.48 -6.56 -10.20
C THR A 36 14.22 -7.44 -10.20
N LEU A 37 14.25 -8.53 -10.97
CA LEU A 37 13.17 -9.53 -11.03
C LEU A 37 12.91 -10.16 -9.65
N GLU A 38 13.97 -10.41 -8.89
CA GLU A 38 13.93 -10.97 -7.54
C GLU A 38 13.24 -10.01 -6.57
N ALA A 39 13.59 -8.72 -6.61
CA ALA A 39 12.97 -7.69 -5.76
C ALA A 39 11.48 -7.48 -6.08
N ARG A 40 11.08 -7.62 -7.36
CA ARG A 40 9.66 -7.63 -7.75
C ARG A 40 8.92 -8.86 -7.22
N HIS A 41 9.56 -10.02 -7.23
CA HIS A 41 8.98 -11.25 -6.67
C HIS A 41 8.79 -11.13 -5.16
N GLN A 42 9.82 -10.70 -4.43
CA GLN A 42 9.76 -10.44 -2.99
C GLN A 42 8.67 -9.43 -2.66
N SER A 43 8.52 -8.37 -3.45
CA SER A 43 7.50 -7.37 -3.20
C SER A 43 6.09 -7.88 -3.45
N LYS A 44 5.88 -8.76 -4.43
CA LYS A 44 4.60 -9.44 -4.59
C LYS A 44 4.26 -10.32 -3.39
N GLN A 45 5.25 -10.99 -2.80
CA GLN A 45 5.07 -11.77 -1.58
C GLN A 45 4.74 -10.88 -0.38
N LEU A 46 5.48 -9.78 -0.18
CA LEU A 46 5.22 -8.80 0.88
C LEU A 46 3.83 -8.16 0.75
N TRP A 47 3.41 -7.80 -0.46
CA TRP A 47 2.04 -7.35 -0.72
C TRP A 47 0.99 -8.42 -0.41
N GLY A 48 1.31 -9.70 -0.61
CA GLY A 48 0.46 -10.83 -0.24
C GLY A 48 0.27 -10.93 1.27
N GLU A 49 1.37 -10.85 2.03
CA GLU A 49 1.32 -10.89 3.50
C GLU A 49 0.62 -9.66 4.08
N LEU A 50 0.95 -8.47 3.60
CA LEU A 50 0.32 -7.23 4.02
C LEU A 50 -1.18 -7.24 3.72
N ALA A 51 -1.59 -7.75 2.56
CA ALA A 51 -3.01 -7.90 2.24
C ALA A 51 -3.74 -8.81 3.23
N LYS A 52 -3.12 -9.91 3.70
CA LYS A 52 -3.72 -10.78 4.71
C LYS A 52 -3.92 -10.03 6.04
N ILE A 53 -2.90 -9.30 6.49
CA ILE A 53 -2.95 -8.50 7.73
C ILE A 53 -4.07 -7.45 7.63
N LEU A 54 -4.08 -6.67 6.55
CA LEU A 54 -5.06 -5.59 6.34
C LEU A 54 -6.48 -6.12 6.18
N ASN A 55 -6.67 -7.25 5.49
CA ASN A 55 -7.99 -7.87 5.30
C ASN A 55 -8.51 -8.57 6.56
N ASN A 56 -7.63 -8.92 7.52
CA ASN A 56 -8.01 -9.45 8.82
C ASN A 56 -8.52 -8.35 9.77
N HIS A 57 -8.18 -7.08 9.51
CA HIS A 57 -8.75 -5.93 10.21
C HIS A 57 -10.10 -5.50 9.64
N ARG A 58 -10.90 -4.81 10.47
CA ARG A 58 -12.20 -4.26 10.08
C ARG A 58 -12.01 -3.08 9.12
N GLY A 59 -12.43 -3.21 7.87
CA GLY A 59 -12.28 -2.14 6.87
C GLY A 59 -12.36 -2.64 5.42
N ALA A 60 -11.63 -2.00 4.51
CA ALA A 60 -11.55 -2.39 3.11
C ALA A 60 -10.91 -3.77 2.97
N LYS A 61 -11.50 -4.64 2.16
CA LYS A 61 -10.88 -5.91 1.76
C LYS A 61 -10.40 -5.79 0.32
N LYS A 62 -9.09 -5.95 0.10
CA LYS A 62 -8.47 -5.88 -1.23
C LYS A 62 -7.45 -7.00 -1.41
N ASN A 63 -7.24 -7.41 -2.65
CA ASN A 63 -6.14 -8.31 -3.00
C ASN A 63 -4.83 -7.53 -3.06
N HIS A 64 -3.70 -8.23 -3.07
CA HIS A 64 -2.34 -7.65 -3.11
C HIS A 64 -2.17 -6.54 -4.17
N ASP A 65 -2.72 -6.73 -5.38
CA ASP A 65 -2.70 -5.73 -6.46
C ASP A 65 -3.49 -4.46 -6.11
N GLY A 66 -4.61 -4.63 -5.41
CA GLY A 66 -5.44 -3.53 -4.95
C GLY A 66 -4.79 -2.70 -3.84
N TRP A 67 -4.00 -3.34 -2.98
CA TRP A 67 -3.23 -2.65 -1.93
C TRP A 67 -2.00 -1.94 -2.47
N SER A 68 -1.28 -2.54 -3.41
CA SER A 68 -0.14 -1.90 -4.10
C SER A 68 -0.53 -0.59 -4.80
N LYS A 69 -1.74 -0.52 -5.37
CA LYS A 69 -2.28 0.72 -5.96
C LYS A 69 -2.65 1.78 -4.92
N VAL A 70 -3.09 1.37 -3.72
CA VAL A 70 -3.41 2.31 -2.62
C VAL A 70 -2.12 2.99 -2.17
N ASP A 71 -1.05 2.22 -1.99
CA ASP A 71 0.27 2.71 -1.64
C ASP A 71 0.85 3.72 -2.63
N THR A 72 0.86 3.40 -3.92
CA THR A 72 1.41 4.31 -4.95
C THR A 72 0.72 5.68 -4.89
N ASN A 73 -0.58 5.69 -4.62
CA ASN A 73 -1.34 6.92 -4.51
C ASN A 73 -1.18 7.58 -3.12
N CYS A 74 -0.99 6.81 -2.04
CA CYS A 74 -0.83 7.31 -0.67
C CYS A 74 0.55 7.96 -0.48
N LEU A 75 1.62 7.31 -0.94
CA LEU A 75 2.96 7.92 -1.01
C LEU A 75 2.90 9.23 -1.78
N LYS A 76 2.30 9.24 -2.98
CA LYS A 76 2.11 10.48 -3.74
C LYS A 76 1.34 11.54 -2.97
N ALA A 77 0.31 11.17 -2.21
CA ALA A 77 -0.47 12.11 -1.41
C ALA A 77 0.30 12.66 -0.19
N VAL A 78 1.06 11.81 0.50
CA VAL A 78 1.93 12.18 1.63
C VAL A 78 3.04 13.13 1.16
N TYR A 79 3.76 12.77 0.08
CA TYR A 79 4.83 13.60 -0.48
C TYR A 79 4.31 14.86 -1.19
N ALA A 80 3.04 14.87 -1.62
CA ALA A 80 2.39 16.08 -2.15
C ALA A 80 1.76 16.97 -1.06
N GLY A 81 1.91 16.64 0.23
CA GLY A 81 1.39 17.43 1.35
C GLY A 81 -0.14 17.49 1.43
N ALA A 82 -0.82 16.43 0.96
CA ALA A 82 -2.29 16.38 0.84
C ALA A 82 -2.99 15.61 1.98
N ILE A 83 -2.27 15.22 3.02
CA ILE A 83 -2.79 14.55 4.23
C ILE A 83 -2.59 15.47 5.43
#